data_AF-A0A526YDQ0-F1
#
_entry.id   AF-A0A526YDQ0-F1
#
_cell.length_a   1.000
_cell.length_b   1.000
_cell.length_c   1.000
_cell.angle_alpha   90.00
_cell.angle_beta   90.00
_cell.angle_gamma   90.00
#
_symmetry.space_group_name_H-M   'P 1'
#
loop_
_entity.id
_entity.type
_entity.pdbx_description
1 polymer ?
#
loop_
_entity_poly.entity_id
_entity_poly.type
_entity_poly.pdbx_seq_one_letter_code
_entity_poly.pdbx_strand_id
1 'polypeptide(L)'
;IKGSADGQLVFDVSALPENAFETNRCGFCILHPIAGLAGSPVTVEHTDGSVVATKLPELIDPWQPLKDLRAITHEVRPGVTAECRMEGDAFEMEDQRNWSDASYKTYVRPLALPWPYMLPAGQTVRQTIRLRVTGDGRVP
;
A
#
# COMPACT_ATOMS: atom_id res chain seq x y z
N ILE A 1 6.50 -12.95 8.39
CA ILE A 1 7.31 -12.19 7.41
C ILE A 1 8.39 -13.12 6.89
N LYS A 2 8.64 -13.14 5.58
CA LYS A 2 9.69 -13.95 4.93
C LYS A 2 10.49 -13.05 4.00
N GLY A 3 11.82 -13.21 3.97
CA GLY A 3 12.69 -12.50 3.04
C GLY A 3 13.50 -13.50 2.21
N SER A 4 13.91 -13.09 1.02
CA SER A 4 14.77 -13.88 0.13
C SER A 4 15.87 -13.04 -0.51
N ALA A 5 16.96 -13.71 -0.89
CA ALA A 5 18.16 -13.07 -1.42
C ALA A 5 17.95 -12.40 -2.79
N ASP A 6 16.83 -12.66 -3.47
CA ASP A 6 16.42 -12.03 -4.73
C ASP A 6 15.71 -10.69 -4.53
N GLY A 7 15.80 -10.09 -3.33
CA GLY A 7 15.28 -8.75 -3.04
C GLY A 7 13.80 -8.72 -2.68
N GLN A 8 13.19 -9.87 -2.32
CA GLN A 8 11.78 -9.92 -1.92
C GLN A 8 11.59 -9.99 -0.40
N LEU A 9 10.57 -9.29 0.07
CA LEU A 9 10.02 -9.36 1.42
C LEU A 9 8.51 -9.62 1.33
N VAL A 10 8.04 -10.67 1.99
CA VAL A 10 6.64 -11.10 1.98
C VAL A 10 6.06 -11.04 3.40
N PHE A 11 5.02 -10.23 3.56
CA PHE A 11 4.19 -10.14 4.75
C PHE A 11 2.88 -10.86 4.44
N ASP A 12 2.63 -11.97 5.09
CA ASP A 12 1.41 -12.77 4.89
C ASP A 12 0.68 -12.89 6.22
N VAL A 13 -0.57 -12.48 6.25
CA VAL A 13 -1.43 -12.54 7.44
C VAL A 13 -2.74 -13.20 7.06
N SER A 14 -3.15 -14.17 7.87
CA SER A 14 -4.46 -14.81 7.80
C SER A 14 -5.11 -14.66 9.17
N ALA A 15 -6.31 -14.08 9.21
CA ALA A 15 -7.09 -13.84 10.42
C ALA A 15 -8.42 -14.58 10.32
N LEU A 16 -8.81 -15.26 11.39
CA LEU A 16 -10.09 -15.96 11.52
C LEU A 16 -10.82 -15.38 12.74
N PRO A 17 -11.83 -14.52 12.55
CA PRO A 17 -12.63 -14.02 13.65
C PRO A 17 -13.38 -15.18 14.34
N GLU A 18 -13.22 -15.33 15.65
CA GLU A 18 -14.02 -16.30 16.43
C GLU A 18 -15.47 -15.86 16.55
N ASN A 19 -15.69 -14.55 16.67
CA ASN A 19 -17.00 -13.91 16.70
C ASN A 19 -17.08 -12.84 15.61
N ALA A 20 -18.30 -12.53 15.18
CA ALA A 20 -18.51 -11.44 14.24
C ALA A 20 -18.32 -10.10 14.98
N PHE A 21 -17.67 -9.13 14.34
CA PHE A 21 -17.47 -7.81 14.92
C PHE A 21 -17.44 -6.71 13.86
N GLU A 22 -17.84 -5.51 14.27
CA GLU A 22 -17.78 -4.32 13.43
C GLU A 22 -16.39 -3.68 13.48
N THR A 23 -15.92 -3.21 12.32
CA THR A 23 -14.66 -2.49 12.22
C THR A 23 -14.74 -1.38 11.17
N ASN A 24 -14.00 -0.30 11.40
CA ASN A 24 -13.79 0.74 10.40
C ASN A 24 -12.64 0.38 9.45
N ARG A 25 -11.60 -0.29 9.97
CA ARG A 25 -10.43 -0.75 9.21
C ARG A 25 -9.83 -1.98 9.90
N CYS A 26 -9.50 -2.99 9.11
CA CYS A 26 -8.81 -4.19 9.56
C CYS A 26 -7.92 -4.69 8.42
N GLY A 27 -6.61 -4.64 8.62
CA GLY A 27 -5.64 -5.06 7.61
C GLY A 27 -4.36 -4.23 7.64
N PHE A 28 -3.53 -4.41 6.62
CA PHE A 28 -2.26 -3.69 6.52
C PHE A 28 -2.44 -2.19 6.30
N CYS A 29 -1.57 -1.42 6.95
CA CYS A 29 -1.26 -0.04 6.59
C CYS A 29 0.19 0.01 6.15
N ILE A 30 0.46 0.53 4.96
CA ILE A 30 1.81 0.71 4.44
C ILE A 30 2.11 2.19 4.39
N LEU A 31 3.21 2.59 5.01
CA LEU A 31 3.64 3.99 5.09
C LEU A 31 4.76 4.24 4.08
N HIS A 32 4.57 5.25 3.25
CA HIS A 32 5.52 5.71 2.24
C HIS A 32 6.09 7.05 2.70
N PRO A 33 7.42 7.19 2.87
CA PRO A 33 8.00 8.41 3.42
C PRO A 33 7.79 9.59 2.48
N ILE A 34 7.47 10.79 3.02
CA ILE A 34 7.40 12.01 2.20
C ILE A 34 8.79 12.40 1.66
N ALA A 35 9.82 12.26 2.50
CA ALA A 35 11.20 12.57 2.14
C ALA A 35 11.67 11.68 0.97
N GLY A 36 11.98 12.31 -0.16
CA GLY A 36 12.41 11.64 -1.39
C GLY A 36 11.27 11.17 -2.31
N LEU A 37 10.01 11.16 -1.87
CA LEU A 37 8.88 10.71 -2.68
C LEU A 37 7.88 11.79 -3.07
N ALA A 38 7.78 12.90 -2.32
CA ALA A 38 6.86 13.98 -2.71
C ALA A 38 7.18 14.52 -4.10
N GLY A 39 6.17 14.59 -4.98
CA GLY A 39 6.34 14.99 -6.38
C GLY A 39 7.05 13.97 -7.28
N SER A 40 7.51 12.85 -6.73
CA SER A 40 8.26 11.83 -7.48
C SER A 40 7.37 11.03 -8.44
N PRO A 41 7.91 10.56 -9.58
CA PRO A 41 7.19 9.68 -10.48
C PRO A 41 6.99 8.31 -9.83
N VAL A 42 5.80 7.76 -10.03
CA VAL A 42 5.44 6.40 -9.62
C VAL A 42 4.71 5.68 -10.74
N THR A 43 4.85 4.36 -10.78
CA THR A 43 4.01 3.49 -11.61
C THR A 43 3.00 2.81 -10.71
N VAL A 44 1.73 2.88 -11.07
CA VAL A 44 0.62 2.30 -10.31
C VAL A 44 -0.01 1.20 -11.15
N GLU A 45 -0.12 0.00 -10.59
CA GLU A 45 -0.99 -1.05 -11.10
C GLU A 45 -2.30 -1.00 -10.31
N HIS A 46 -3.42 -0.91 -11.02
CA HIS A 46 -4.74 -0.96 -10.43
C HIS A 46 -5.25 -2.40 -10.30
N THR A 47 -6.28 -2.59 -9.47
CA THR A 47 -6.89 -3.92 -9.22
C THR A 47 -7.54 -4.55 -10.44
N ASP A 48 -7.87 -3.75 -11.48
CA ASP A 48 -8.35 -4.22 -12.79
C ASP A 48 -7.21 -4.65 -13.73
N GLY A 49 -5.95 -4.50 -13.30
CA GLY A 49 -4.75 -4.82 -14.07
C GLY A 49 -4.25 -3.68 -14.97
N SER A 50 -4.93 -2.54 -15.02
CA SER A 50 -4.42 -1.36 -15.73
C SER A 50 -3.17 -0.80 -15.03
N VAL A 51 -2.22 -0.29 -15.83
CA VAL A 51 -0.96 0.27 -15.31
C VAL A 51 -0.81 1.69 -15.82
N VAL A 52 -0.57 2.62 -14.90
CA VAL A 52 -0.44 4.05 -15.21
C VAL A 52 0.83 4.63 -14.60
N ALA A 53 1.51 5.49 -15.37
CA ALA A 53 2.56 6.36 -14.85
C ALA A 53 1.93 7.65 -14.32
N THR A 54 2.24 8.01 -13.08
CA THR A 54 1.73 9.21 -12.42
C THR A 54 2.78 9.78 -11.46
N LYS A 55 2.40 10.73 -10.60
CA LYS A 55 3.25 11.30 -9.56
C LYS A 55 2.54 11.28 -8.21
N LEU A 56 3.32 11.17 -7.14
CA LEU A 56 2.82 11.44 -5.80
C LEU A 56 2.61 12.95 -5.59
N PRO A 57 1.61 13.37 -4.80
CA PRO A 57 1.32 14.79 -4.58
C PRO A 57 2.51 15.52 -3.94
N GLU A 58 3.06 16.52 -4.62
CA GLU A 58 4.11 17.36 -4.03
C GLU A 58 3.58 18.15 -2.83
N LEU A 59 2.45 18.83 -3.03
CA LEU A 59 1.70 19.51 -1.98
C LEU A 59 0.69 18.56 -1.32
N ILE A 60 0.16 18.98 -0.17
CA ILE A 60 -0.85 18.21 0.56
C ILE A 60 -2.10 18.06 -0.30
N ASP A 61 -2.50 16.81 -0.56
CA ASP A 61 -3.76 16.49 -1.24
C ASP A 61 -4.81 16.11 -0.19
N PRO A 62 -5.93 16.84 -0.07
CA PRO A 62 -6.95 16.54 0.94
C PRO A 62 -7.82 15.32 0.60
N TRP A 63 -7.64 14.69 -0.56
CA TRP A 63 -8.42 13.53 -1.02
C TRP A 63 -7.63 12.22 -0.94
N GLN A 64 -8.06 11.19 -1.70
CA GLN A 64 -7.27 9.97 -1.91
C GLN A 64 -6.42 10.14 -3.18
N PRO A 65 -5.08 10.26 -3.08
CA PRO A 65 -4.24 10.51 -4.25
C PRO A 65 -4.28 9.37 -5.27
N LEU A 66 -4.38 8.12 -4.79
CA LEU A 66 -4.36 6.91 -5.59
C LEU A 66 -5.44 5.95 -5.07
N LYS A 67 -6.25 5.40 -5.98
CA LYS A 67 -7.36 4.47 -5.67
C LYS A 67 -7.16 3.14 -6.37
N ASP A 68 -7.89 2.13 -5.91
CA ASP A 68 -7.92 0.79 -6.49
C ASP A 68 -6.52 0.21 -6.73
N LEU A 69 -5.61 0.41 -5.79
CA LEU A 69 -4.21 0.02 -5.87
C LEU A 69 -4.04 -1.50 -5.75
N ARG A 70 -3.33 -2.08 -6.72
CA ARG A 70 -2.72 -3.41 -6.61
C ARG A 70 -1.23 -3.34 -6.33
N ALA A 71 -0.52 -2.43 -6.99
CA ALA A 71 0.90 -2.20 -6.74
C ALA A 71 1.29 -0.73 -6.96
N ILE A 72 2.30 -0.28 -6.22
CA ILE A 72 2.98 0.99 -6.45
C ILE A 72 4.48 0.74 -6.57
N THR A 73 5.07 1.27 -7.64
CA THR A 73 6.49 1.14 -7.93
C THR A 73 7.11 2.52 -8.03
N HIS A 74 8.18 2.75 -7.28
CA HIS A 74 8.90 4.01 -7.26
C HIS A 74 10.40 3.78 -7.09
N GLU A 75 11.19 4.80 -7.43
CA GLU A 75 12.61 4.79 -7.14
C GLU A 75 12.82 5.12 -5.65
N VAL A 76 13.71 4.38 -4.97
CA VAL A 76 14.12 4.70 -3.59
C VAL A 76 15.42 5.51 -3.55
N ARG A 77 16.24 5.35 -4.59
CA ARG A 77 17.45 6.12 -4.92
C ARG A 77 17.86 5.79 -6.36
N PRO A 78 18.75 6.57 -7.01
CA PRO A 78 19.20 6.31 -8.38
C PRO A 78 19.58 4.84 -8.62
N GLY A 79 18.88 4.21 -9.58
CA GLY A 79 19.13 2.83 -10.00
C GLY A 79 18.58 1.74 -9.07
N VAL A 80 17.84 2.10 -8.01
CA VAL A 80 17.17 1.14 -7.12
C VAL A 80 15.69 1.47 -7.02
N THR A 81 14.84 0.50 -7.36
CA THR A 81 13.39 0.61 -7.31
C THR A 81 12.79 -0.28 -6.24
N ALA A 82 11.68 0.16 -5.69
CA ALA A 82 10.82 -0.63 -4.83
C ALA A 82 9.44 -0.75 -5.46
N GLU A 83 8.97 -1.98 -5.63
CA GLU A 83 7.57 -2.30 -5.93
C GLU A 83 6.93 -2.84 -4.66
N CYS A 84 5.85 -2.21 -4.22
CA CYS A 84 4.99 -2.70 -3.16
C CYS A 84 3.70 -3.21 -3.77
N ARG A 85 3.51 -4.53 -3.79
CA ARG A 85 2.27 -5.21 -4.22
C ARG A 85 1.44 -5.56 -3.00
N MET A 86 0.15 -5.22 -3.05
CA MET A 86 -0.81 -5.35 -1.95
C MET A 86 -1.94 -6.26 -2.40
N GLU A 87 -2.20 -7.37 -1.69
CA GLU A 87 -3.21 -8.37 -2.07
C GLU A 87 -4.13 -8.75 -0.91
N GLY A 88 -5.32 -9.24 -1.26
CA GLY A 88 -6.39 -9.61 -0.32
C GLY A 88 -7.58 -8.65 -0.31
N ASP A 89 -7.41 -7.44 -0.84
CA ASP A 89 -8.47 -6.46 -1.09
C ASP A 89 -7.98 -5.38 -2.09
N ALA A 90 -8.81 -4.37 -2.36
CA ALA A 90 -8.41 -3.11 -2.97
C ALA A 90 -7.83 -2.16 -1.92
N PHE A 91 -6.68 -1.56 -2.25
CA PHE A 91 -6.04 -0.56 -1.41
C PHE A 91 -6.25 0.84 -1.99
N GLU A 92 -6.18 1.86 -1.16
CA GLU A 92 -6.11 3.25 -1.61
C GLU A 92 -5.13 4.05 -0.74
N MET A 93 -4.71 5.19 -1.26
CA MET A 93 -3.75 6.08 -0.62
C MET A 93 -4.46 7.26 0.05
N GLU A 94 -3.91 7.67 1.18
CA GLU A 94 -4.22 8.92 1.87
C GLU A 94 -2.91 9.68 2.08
N ASP A 95 -2.96 10.99 1.89
CA ASP A 95 -1.86 11.88 2.27
C ASP A 95 -1.97 12.22 3.75
N GLN A 96 -1.17 11.55 4.58
CA GLN A 96 -1.31 11.70 6.03
C GLN A 96 -0.81 13.06 6.55
N ARG A 97 -0.22 13.91 5.69
CA ARG A 97 0.13 15.29 6.06
C ARG A 97 -1.09 16.12 6.45
N ASN A 98 -2.30 15.74 6.01
CA ASN A 98 -3.56 16.33 6.50
C ASN A 98 -3.78 16.10 8.02
N TRP A 99 -3.11 15.12 8.62
CA TRP A 99 -3.15 14.81 10.06
C TRP A 99 -1.80 15.00 10.74
N SER A 100 -0.91 15.81 10.14
CA SER A 100 0.45 16.12 10.64
C SER A 100 1.46 14.96 10.61
N ASP A 101 1.15 13.85 9.95
CA ASP A 101 2.12 12.76 9.76
C ASP A 101 3.03 13.02 8.55
N ALA A 102 4.27 12.52 8.60
CA ALA A 102 5.26 12.66 7.54
C ALA A 102 5.28 11.48 6.54
N SER A 103 4.09 11.00 6.14
CA SER A 103 3.98 9.89 5.17
C SER A 103 2.73 9.97 4.30
N TYR A 104 2.77 9.30 3.14
CA TYR A 104 1.55 8.79 2.52
C TYR A 104 1.24 7.43 3.14
N LYS A 105 -0.04 7.08 3.27
CA LYS A 105 -0.47 5.78 3.75
C LYS A 105 -1.33 5.09 2.72
N THR A 106 -0.98 3.86 2.37
CA THR A 106 -1.90 2.96 1.66
C THR A 106 -2.58 2.02 2.65
N TYR A 107 -3.89 1.87 2.53
CA TYR A 107 -4.72 1.10 3.47
C TYR A 107 -5.86 0.38 2.76
N VAL A 108 -6.48 -0.53 3.51
CA VAL A 108 -7.69 -1.28 3.16
C VAL A 108 -8.83 -0.90 4.11
N ARG A 109 -10.09 -0.81 3.68
CA ARG A 109 -10.64 -0.89 2.30
C ARG A 109 -11.03 0.52 1.80
N PRO A 110 -11.42 0.70 0.53
CA PRO A 110 -11.77 2.01 -0.01
C PRO A 110 -12.81 2.76 0.83
N LEU A 111 -12.57 4.05 1.07
CA LEU A 111 -13.42 4.97 1.84
C LEU A 111 -14.81 5.16 1.22
N ALA A 112 -14.96 4.88 -0.07
CA ALA A 112 -16.24 4.94 -0.76
C ALA A 112 -17.22 3.82 -0.34
N LEU A 113 -16.73 2.75 0.30
CA LEU A 113 -17.56 1.65 0.77
C LEU A 113 -18.21 1.97 2.12
N PRO A 114 -19.38 1.37 2.45
CA PRO A 114 -20.04 1.58 3.75
C PRO A 114 -19.11 1.26 4.93
N TRP A 115 -19.24 2.02 6.02
CA TRP A 115 -18.43 1.87 7.22
C TRP A 115 -19.22 2.34 8.46
N PRO A 116 -19.13 1.63 9.61
CA PRO A 116 -18.35 0.42 9.84
C PRO A 116 -18.87 -0.77 9.01
N TYR A 117 -18.07 -1.82 8.89
CA TYR A 117 -18.46 -3.06 8.24
C TYR A 117 -18.25 -4.25 9.17
N MET A 118 -19.02 -5.32 8.93
CA MET A 118 -18.95 -6.55 9.71
C MET A 118 -17.86 -7.47 9.16
N LEU A 119 -16.98 -7.96 10.03
CA LEU A 119 -16.16 -9.14 9.77
C LEU A 119 -16.89 -10.36 10.32
N PRO A 120 -17.32 -11.32 9.48
CA PRO A 120 -18.09 -12.47 9.94
C PRO A 120 -17.26 -13.44 10.79
N ALA A 121 -17.90 -14.03 11.80
CA ALA A 121 -17.35 -15.17 12.52
C ALA A 121 -17.04 -16.33 11.56
N GLY A 122 -15.92 -17.01 11.76
CA GLY A 122 -15.58 -18.21 11.00
C GLY A 122 -15.15 -17.96 9.55
N GLN A 123 -15.09 -16.71 9.08
CA GLN A 123 -14.60 -16.37 7.74
C GLN A 123 -13.16 -15.89 7.78
N THR A 124 -12.26 -16.66 7.17
CA THR A 124 -10.86 -16.27 7.06
C THR A 124 -10.69 -15.07 6.13
N VAL A 125 -10.01 -14.04 6.62
CA VAL A 125 -9.50 -12.93 5.82
C VAL A 125 -7.99 -13.09 5.68
N ARG A 126 -7.49 -13.05 4.46
CA ARG A 126 -6.06 -13.16 4.17
C ARG A 126 -5.58 -11.97 3.36
N GLN A 127 -4.46 -11.39 3.78
CA GLN A 127 -3.78 -10.32 3.06
C GLN A 127 -2.31 -10.64 2.91
N THR A 128 -1.76 -10.28 1.75
CA THR A 128 -0.35 -10.48 1.45
C THR A 128 0.24 -9.18 0.89
N ILE A 129 1.28 -8.67 1.53
CA ILE A 129 2.09 -7.56 1.01
C ILE A 129 3.42 -8.12 0.54
N ARG A 130 3.79 -7.83 -0.71
CA ARG A 130 5.09 -8.18 -1.28
C ARG A 130 5.82 -6.91 -1.63
N LEU A 131 6.96 -6.71 -0.97
CA LEU A 131 7.92 -5.68 -1.34
C LEU A 131 9.01 -6.34 -2.17
N ARG A 132 9.23 -5.85 -3.38
CA ARG A 132 10.33 -6.26 -4.24
C ARG A 132 11.26 -5.08 -4.47
N VAL A 133 12.51 -5.24 -4.08
CA VAL A 133 13.56 -4.25 -4.32
C VAL A 133 14.42 -4.76 -5.48
N THR A 134 14.58 -3.96 -6.52
CA THR A 134 15.43 -4.29 -7.66
C THR A 134 16.43 -3.17 -7.94
N GLY A 135 17.59 -3.52 -8.47
CA GLY A 135 18.66 -2.57 -8.76
C GLY A 135 20.01 -3.06 -8.26
N ASP A 136 21.06 -2.57 -8.88
CA ASP A 136 22.43 -2.93 -8.51
C ASP A 136 22.79 -2.13 -7.26
N GLY A 137 22.86 -2.78 -6.11
CA GLY A 137 23.11 -2.15 -4.82
C GLY A 137 24.45 -1.40 -4.70
N ARG A 138 25.22 -1.29 -5.78
CA ARG A 138 26.45 -0.49 -5.88
C ARG A 138 26.08 0.99 -5.81
N VAL A 139 26.54 1.63 -4.75
CA VAL A 139 26.59 3.10 -4.67
C VAL A 139 27.69 3.58 -5.64
N PRO A 140 27.51 4.69 -6.37
CA PRO A 140 28.60 5.33 -7.10
C PRO A 140 29.82 5.60 -6.21
#